data_AF-A0A661P761-F1
#
_entry.id   AF-A0A661P761-F1
#
_cell.length_a   1.000
_cell.length_b   1.000
_cell.length_c   1.000
_cell.angle_alpha   90.00
_cell.angle_beta   90.00
_cell.angle_gamma   90.00
#
_symmetry.space_group_name_H-M   'P 1'
#
loop_
_entity.id
_entity.type
_entity.pdbx_description
1 polymer ?
#
loop_
_entity_poly.entity_id
_entity_poly.type
_entity_poly.pdbx_seq_one_letter_code
_entity_poly.pdbx_strand_id
1 'polypeptide(L)'
;MEAADLAATVEAARRFATEVVAKLVGTDGRDGALAELGSVLAQAEELGIIASAIPEAPGHSYGVWGADCREEGATPSLLLLEQIATACAGVAGCVHFAGLGALALQSATAPASRAAIGITNGLWVARSDGETPGPVEPEAMLSEQAEGWALAGRCCFVHAAPAPQAFVVYATDGQALRPTVVPVDAAGLTCTELGPRIGLAA
;
A
#
# COMPACT_ATOMS: atom_id res chain seq x y z
N MET A 1 -9.68 -19.15 -5.98
CA MET A 1 -10.13 -18.53 -7.24
C MET A 1 -10.00 -19.53 -8.36
N GLU A 2 -11.04 -19.68 -9.18
CA GLU A 2 -11.00 -20.54 -10.36
C GLU A 2 -10.11 -19.93 -11.45
N ALA A 3 -9.57 -20.76 -12.35
CA ALA A 3 -8.67 -20.29 -13.41
C ALA A 3 -9.33 -19.25 -14.35
N ALA A 4 -10.64 -19.38 -14.58
CA ALA A 4 -11.40 -18.43 -15.40
C ALA A 4 -11.54 -17.06 -14.73
N ASP A 5 -11.78 -17.03 -13.42
CA ASP A 5 -11.89 -15.80 -12.63
C ASP A 5 -10.54 -15.08 -12.55
N LEU A 6 -9.45 -15.83 -12.36
CA LEU A 6 -8.10 -15.27 -12.40
C LEU A 6 -7.80 -14.65 -13.77
N ALA A 7 -8.12 -15.35 -14.86
CA ALA A 7 -7.91 -14.84 -16.21
C ALA A 7 -8.71 -13.56 -16.49
N ALA A 8 -9.97 -13.50 -16.03
CA ALA A 8 -10.80 -12.31 -16.14
C ALA A 8 -10.21 -11.12 -15.36
N THR A 9 -9.70 -11.37 -14.15
CA THR A 9 -9.11 -10.34 -13.29
C THR A 9 -7.80 -9.81 -13.86
N VAL A 10 -6.95 -10.71 -14.38
CA VAL A 10 -5.70 -10.32 -15.06
C VAL A 10 -5.99 -9.52 -16.33
N GLU A 11 -6.99 -9.91 -17.12
CA GLU A 11 -7.40 -9.15 -18.30
C GLU A 11 -7.96 -7.76 -17.92
N ALA A 12 -8.71 -7.63 -16.83
CA ALA A 12 -9.16 -6.34 -16.32
C ALA A 12 -7.98 -5.44 -15.91
N ALA A 13 -6.99 -5.99 -15.20
CA ALA A 13 -5.76 -5.27 -14.84
C ALA A 13 -4.95 -4.85 -16.08
N ARG A 14 -4.86 -5.72 -17.09
CA ARG A 14 -4.22 -5.41 -18.37
C ARG A 14 -4.91 -4.26 -19.09
N ARG A 15 -6.25 -4.26 -19.17
CA ARG A 15 -7.02 -3.17 -19.79
C ARG A 15 -6.83 -1.87 -19.02
N PHE A 16 -6.92 -1.90 -17.69
CA PHE A 16 -6.64 -0.75 -16.85
C PHE A 16 -5.24 -0.19 -17.13
N ALA A 17 -4.22 -1.05 -17.22
CA ALA A 17 -2.85 -0.63 -17.54
C ALA A 17 -2.77 0.07 -18.92
N THR A 18 -3.36 -0.51 -19.96
CA THR A 18 -3.25 0.02 -21.33
C THR A 18 -4.16 1.21 -21.63
N GLU A 19 -5.33 1.30 -20.99
CA GLU A 19 -6.35 2.29 -21.33
C GLU A 19 -6.39 3.46 -20.34
N VAL A 20 -5.96 3.25 -19.10
CA VAL A 20 -5.98 4.26 -18.04
C VAL A 20 -4.55 4.66 -17.65
N VAL A 21 -3.73 3.72 -17.21
CA VAL A 21 -2.37 4.01 -16.70
C VAL A 21 -1.46 4.55 -17.80
N ALA A 22 -1.51 3.99 -19.02
CA ALA A 22 -0.69 4.46 -20.14
C ALA A 22 -0.92 5.94 -20.48
N LYS A 23 -2.12 6.48 -20.24
CA LYS A 23 -2.43 7.91 -20.43
C LYS A 23 -1.77 8.80 -19.37
N LEU A 24 -1.53 8.25 -18.17
CA LEU A 24 -0.83 8.96 -17.09
C LEU A 24 0.61 9.23 -17.49
N VAL A 25 1.33 8.24 -18.04
CA VAL A 25 2.79 8.31 -18.26
C VAL A 25 3.18 9.26 -19.38
N GLY A 26 2.30 9.53 -20.35
CA GLY A 26 2.57 10.46 -21.46
C GLY A 26 3.77 10.05 -22.34
N THR A 27 4.09 10.86 -23.35
CA THR A 27 5.27 10.65 -24.22
C THR A 27 6.52 11.41 -23.76
N ASP A 28 6.37 12.44 -22.91
CA ASP A 28 7.46 13.34 -22.52
C ASP A 28 7.38 13.69 -21.02
N GLY A 29 8.03 12.88 -20.18
CA GLY A 29 8.18 13.10 -18.74
C GLY A 29 8.57 11.81 -18.00
N ARG A 30 9.30 11.90 -16.89
CA ARG A 30 9.72 10.70 -16.12
C ARG A 30 8.55 9.95 -15.48
N ASP A 31 7.44 10.64 -15.19
CA ASP A 31 6.26 10.05 -14.53
C ASP A 31 4.92 10.60 -15.08
N GLY A 32 4.97 11.34 -16.18
CA GLY A 32 3.80 11.88 -16.88
C GLY A 32 2.94 12.85 -16.05
N ALA A 33 1.61 12.80 -16.24
CA ALA A 33 0.63 13.73 -15.67
C ALA A 33 0.23 13.38 -14.22
N LEU A 34 1.17 13.43 -13.28
CA LEU A 34 0.98 13.05 -11.86
C LEU A 34 -0.24 13.68 -11.16
N ALA A 35 -0.70 14.86 -11.61
CA ALA A 35 -1.93 15.48 -11.11
C ALA A 35 -3.17 14.58 -11.29
N GLU A 36 -3.16 13.69 -12.29
CA GLU A 36 -4.23 12.74 -12.60
C GLU A 36 -4.12 11.43 -11.80
N LEU A 37 -3.05 11.23 -11.02
CA LEU A 37 -2.85 9.97 -10.30
C LEU A 37 -4.03 9.63 -9.37
N GLY A 38 -4.59 10.63 -8.69
CA GLY A 38 -5.74 10.42 -7.81
C GLY A 38 -6.95 9.83 -8.54
N SER A 39 -7.21 10.27 -9.78
CA SER A 39 -8.32 9.76 -10.60
C SER A 39 -8.02 8.36 -11.16
N VAL A 40 -6.75 8.07 -11.48
CA VAL A 40 -6.31 6.72 -11.88
C VAL A 40 -6.49 5.72 -10.74
N LEU A 41 -6.09 6.07 -9.51
CA LEU A 41 -6.24 5.19 -8.35
C LEU A 41 -7.71 5.01 -7.95
N ALA A 42 -8.55 6.03 -8.09
CA ALA A 42 -9.99 5.88 -7.88
C ALA A 42 -10.62 4.87 -8.87
N GLN A 43 -10.23 4.89 -10.14
CA GLN A 43 -10.67 3.89 -11.11
C GLN A 43 -10.18 2.48 -10.76
N ALA A 44 -8.95 2.34 -10.27
CA ALA A 44 -8.43 1.05 -9.81
C ALA A 44 -9.25 0.48 -8.63
N GLU A 45 -9.74 1.34 -7.73
CA GLU A 45 -10.64 0.94 -6.65
C GLU A 45 -12.00 0.48 -7.17
N GLU A 46 -12.61 1.25 -8.08
CA GLU A 46 -13.91 0.91 -8.67
C GLU A 46 -13.87 -0.42 -9.44
N LEU A 47 -12.75 -0.71 -10.10
CA LEU A 47 -12.50 -1.97 -10.81
C LEU A 47 -12.13 -3.13 -9.87
N GLY A 48 -11.95 -2.88 -8.57
CA GLY A 48 -11.54 -3.89 -7.60
C GLY A 48 -10.08 -4.36 -7.75
N ILE A 49 -9.23 -3.56 -8.42
CA ILE A 49 -7.79 -3.84 -8.57
C ILE A 49 -7.05 -3.54 -7.27
N ILE A 50 -7.38 -2.41 -6.62
CA ILE A 50 -6.90 -2.10 -5.27
C ILE A 50 -7.76 -2.86 -4.26
N ALA A 51 -7.13 -3.58 -3.33
CA ALA A 51 -7.86 -4.28 -2.30
C ALA A 51 -8.54 -3.32 -1.32
N SER A 52 -9.67 -3.76 -0.77
CA SER A 52 -10.43 -3.04 0.25
C SER A 52 -10.47 -3.81 1.56
N ALA A 53 -10.44 -3.08 2.68
CA ALA A 53 -10.70 -3.66 4.00
C ALA A 53 -12.21 -3.84 4.28
N ILE A 54 -13.08 -3.24 3.46
CA ILE A 54 -14.54 -3.29 3.62
C ILE A 54 -15.07 -4.53 2.87
N PRO A 55 -15.74 -5.48 3.54
CA PRO A 55 -16.19 -6.74 2.93
C PRO A 55 -17.04 -6.58 1.67
N GLU A 56 -17.89 -5.55 1.63
CA GLU A 56 -18.84 -5.31 0.55
C GLU A 56 -18.27 -4.47 -0.60
N ALA A 57 -17.05 -3.93 -0.44
CA ALA A 57 -16.43 -3.09 -1.44
C ALA A 57 -15.75 -3.92 -2.55
N PRO A 58 -15.67 -3.40 -3.79
CA PRO A 58 -14.86 -4.00 -4.85
C PRO A 58 -13.42 -4.27 -4.39
N GLY A 59 -12.86 -5.38 -4.85
CA GLY A 59 -11.48 -5.76 -4.53
C GLY A 59 -11.24 -6.30 -3.12
N HIS A 60 -12.24 -6.38 -2.24
CA HIS A 60 -12.06 -6.96 -0.89
C HIS A 60 -11.43 -8.35 -0.95
N SER A 61 -12.02 -9.26 -1.73
CA SER A 61 -11.58 -10.64 -1.88
C SER A 61 -10.34 -10.78 -2.77
N TYR A 62 -10.37 -10.21 -3.98
CA TYR A 62 -9.46 -10.52 -5.08
C TYR A 62 -8.56 -9.36 -5.53
N GLY A 63 -8.69 -8.18 -4.94
CA GLY A 63 -7.78 -7.06 -5.23
C GLY A 63 -6.35 -7.43 -4.87
N VAL A 64 -5.39 -6.59 -5.26
CA VAL A 64 -3.98 -6.82 -4.89
C VAL A 64 -3.86 -6.90 -3.37
N TRP A 65 -3.44 -8.05 -2.85
CA TRP A 65 -3.42 -8.43 -1.43
C TRP A 65 -4.80 -8.46 -0.74
N GLY A 66 -5.85 -8.78 -1.48
CA GLY A 66 -7.21 -9.00 -0.96
C GLY A 66 -7.29 -10.14 0.05
N ALA A 67 -8.43 -10.27 0.71
CA ALA A 67 -8.67 -11.21 1.81
C ALA A 67 -8.32 -12.67 1.44
N ASP A 68 -8.61 -13.06 0.20
CA ASP A 68 -8.41 -14.43 -0.28
C ASP A 68 -6.93 -14.75 -0.50
N CYS A 69 -6.03 -13.76 -0.49
CA CYS A 69 -4.59 -13.97 -0.71
C CYS A 69 -3.95 -14.87 0.36
N ARG A 70 -4.57 -15.01 1.54
CA ARG A 70 -4.11 -15.91 2.60
C ARG A 70 -4.32 -17.38 2.25
N GLU A 71 -5.36 -17.68 1.50
CA GLU A 71 -5.72 -19.04 1.09
C GLU A 71 -5.16 -19.35 -0.30
N GLU A 72 -5.21 -18.37 -1.22
CA GLU A 72 -4.82 -18.52 -2.61
C GLU A 72 -3.33 -18.25 -2.87
N GLY A 73 -2.64 -17.65 -1.90
CA GLY A 73 -1.25 -17.23 -2.00
C GLY A 73 -1.05 -15.92 -2.78
N ALA A 74 0.21 -15.58 -3.03
CA ALA A 74 0.59 -14.30 -3.62
C ALA A 74 0.39 -14.20 -5.15
N THR A 75 0.27 -15.34 -5.84
CA THR A 75 0.31 -15.41 -7.31
C THR A 75 -0.71 -14.48 -7.99
N PRO A 76 -2.00 -14.45 -7.60
CA PRO A 76 -2.96 -13.53 -8.21
C PRO A 76 -2.54 -12.06 -8.12
N SER A 77 -2.15 -11.62 -6.93
CA SER A 77 -1.72 -10.25 -6.69
C SER A 77 -0.49 -9.88 -7.52
N LEU A 78 0.47 -10.80 -7.64
CA LEU A 78 1.68 -10.59 -8.45
C LEU A 78 1.36 -10.47 -9.95
N LEU A 79 0.42 -11.27 -10.47
CA LEU A 79 -0.01 -11.18 -11.87
C LEU A 79 -0.69 -9.85 -12.17
N LEU A 80 -1.56 -9.35 -11.27
CA LEU A 80 -2.18 -8.04 -11.40
C LEU A 80 -1.13 -6.93 -11.39
N LEU A 81 -0.20 -6.97 -10.43
CA LEU A 81 0.88 -6.00 -10.31
C LEU A 81 1.80 -6.00 -11.54
N GLU A 82 2.11 -7.18 -12.09
CA GLU A 82 2.89 -7.32 -13.32
C GLU A 82 2.22 -6.55 -14.46
N GLN A 83 0.92 -6.74 -14.69
CA GLN A 83 0.20 -6.04 -15.76
C GLN A 83 0.29 -4.51 -15.59
N ILE A 84 0.09 -3.99 -14.39
CA ILE A 84 0.14 -2.55 -14.11
C ILE A 84 1.58 -2.03 -14.28
N ALA A 85 2.57 -2.77 -13.81
CA ALA A 85 3.98 -2.38 -13.85
C ALA A 85 4.52 -2.26 -15.27
N THR A 86 3.98 -3.01 -16.24
CA THR A 86 4.35 -2.84 -17.66
C THR A 86 4.00 -1.45 -18.21
N ALA A 87 2.96 -0.81 -17.66
CA ALA A 87 2.58 0.56 -18.02
C ALA A 87 3.27 1.59 -17.12
N CYS A 88 3.24 1.40 -15.80
CA CYS A 88 3.89 2.30 -14.83
C CYS A 88 4.22 1.58 -13.52
N ALA A 89 5.51 1.44 -13.22
CA ALA A 89 5.98 0.87 -11.95
C ALA A 89 5.57 1.71 -10.72
N GLY A 90 5.43 3.04 -10.88
CA GLY A 90 4.94 3.92 -9.81
C GLY A 90 3.50 3.60 -9.42
N VAL A 91 2.59 3.50 -10.40
CA VAL A 91 1.19 3.13 -10.15
C VAL A 91 1.09 1.71 -9.57
N ALA A 92 1.87 0.77 -10.09
CA ALA A 92 1.94 -0.59 -9.50
C ALA A 92 2.39 -0.53 -8.03
N GLY A 93 3.36 0.33 -7.71
CA GLY A 93 3.77 0.63 -6.34
C GLY A 93 2.62 1.17 -5.49
N CYS A 94 1.88 2.17 -5.96
CA CYS A 94 0.70 2.69 -5.25
C CYS A 94 -0.34 1.60 -4.98
N VAL A 95 -0.64 0.74 -5.97
CA VAL A 95 -1.60 -0.37 -5.82
C VAL A 95 -1.08 -1.40 -4.81
N HIS A 96 0.19 -1.78 -4.89
CA HIS A 96 0.85 -2.69 -3.96
C HIS A 96 0.78 -2.16 -2.52
N PHE A 97 1.16 -0.89 -2.33
CA PHE A 97 1.11 -0.17 -1.06
C PHE A 97 -0.29 0.37 -0.71
N ALA A 98 -1.35 0.02 -1.42
CA ALA A 98 -2.72 0.19 -0.92
C ALA A 98 -3.24 -1.18 -0.45
N GLY A 99 -2.93 -2.23 -1.22
CA GLY A 99 -3.30 -3.59 -0.94
C GLY A 99 -2.78 -4.13 0.39
N LEU A 100 -1.49 -3.92 0.70
CA LEU A 100 -0.92 -4.38 1.98
C LEU A 100 -1.62 -3.77 3.21
N GLY A 101 -2.38 -2.71 3.01
CA GLY A 101 -2.92 -1.80 4.01
C GLY A 101 -4.32 -2.21 4.29
N ALA A 102 -5.07 -2.46 3.21
CA ALA A 102 -6.27 -3.25 3.27
C ALA A 102 -6.02 -4.58 4.01
N LEU A 103 -4.98 -5.34 3.65
CA LEU A 103 -4.66 -6.61 4.32
C LEU A 103 -4.37 -6.45 5.82
N ALA A 104 -3.61 -5.41 6.19
CA ALA A 104 -3.32 -5.12 7.59
C ALA A 104 -4.59 -4.67 8.34
N LEU A 105 -5.44 -3.86 7.72
CA LEU A 105 -6.70 -3.38 8.28
C LEU A 105 -7.76 -4.49 8.43
N GLN A 106 -7.82 -5.45 7.52
CA GLN A 106 -8.66 -6.64 7.66
C GLN A 106 -8.30 -7.46 8.92
N SER A 107 -7.06 -7.32 9.42
CA SER A 107 -6.61 -7.95 10.66
C SER A 107 -6.84 -7.08 11.90
N ALA A 108 -7.25 -5.81 11.71
CA ALA A 108 -7.48 -4.84 12.77
C ALA A 108 -8.97 -4.73 13.10
N THR A 109 -9.28 -4.32 14.33
CA THR A 109 -10.66 -4.15 14.82
C THR A 109 -11.32 -2.83 14.39
N ALA A 110 -10.62 -1.98 13.64
CA ALA A 110 -11.11 -0.66 13.24
C ALA A 110 -11.60 -0.65 11.78
N PRO A 111 -12.80 -0.12 11.50
CA PRO A 111 -13.27 0.04 10.13
C PRO A 111 -12.53 1.23 9.50
N ALA A 112 -11.70 0.99 8.49
CA ALA A 112 -11.11 2.09 7.73
C ALA A 112 -11.11 1.80 6.23
N SER A 113 -11.71 2.73 5.48
CA SER A 113 -11.46 2.96 4.05
C SER A 113 -10.11 3.63 3.82
N ARG A 114 -9.58 3.54 2.59
CA ARG A 114 -8.35 4.17 2.06
C ARG A 114 -7.27 4.49 3.11
N ALA A 115 -6.63 3.47 3.69
CA ALA A 115 -5.38 3.70 4.41
C ALA A 115 -4.25 3.98 3.40
N ALA A 116 -3.50 5.07 3.62
CA ALA A 116 -2.13 5.07 3.15
C ALA A 116 -1.39 4.01 3.94
N ILE A 117 -0.50 3.31 3.27
CA ILE A 117 0.39 2.42 3.98
C ILE A 117 1.72 3.10 4.21
N GLY A 118 1.89 3.61 5.42
CA GLY A 118 3.22 3.79 5.98
C GLY A 118 3.86 2.44 6.31
N ILE A 119 4.19 1.60 5.32
CA ILE A 119 5.10 0.49 5.56
C ILE A 119 6.44 1.14 5.86
N THR A 120 6.81 1.08 7.12
CA THR A 120 8.15 1.39 7.56
C THR A 120 9.05 0.30 6.98
N ASN A 121 10.10 0.70 6.27
CA ASN A 121 11.14 -0.21 5.78
C ASN A 121 12.02 -0.78 6.91
N GLY A 122 11.57 -0.71 8.18
CA GLY A 122 12.30 -1.24 9.32
C GLY A 122 12.52 -2.76 9.27
N LEU A 123 11.83 -3.50 8.39
CA LEU A 123 12.02 -4.95 8.35
C LEU A 123 13.17 -5.41 7.44
N TRP A 124 13.60 -4.61 6.45
CA TRP A 124 14.66 -5.01 5.51
C TRP A 124 15.37 -3.79 4.91
N VAL A 125 16.30 -3.19 5.65
CA VAL A 125 17.21 -2.18 5.07
C VAL A 125 18.38 -2.92 4.42
N ALA A 126 18.66 -2.61 3.14
CA ALA A 126 19.93 -3.00 2.52
C ALA A 126 21.06 -2.35 3.33
N ARG A 127 21.79 -3.17 4.10
CA ARG A 127 22.92 -2.66 4.87
C ARG A 127 24.03 -2.32 3.89
N SER A 128 24.60 -1.12 4.05
CA SER A 128 25.68 -0.61 3.19
C SER A 128 26.97 -1.45 3.24
N ASP A 129 27.04 -2.41 4.16
CA ASP A 129 28.15 -3.34 4.38
C ASP A 129 28.06 -4.63 3.54
N GLY A 130 27.01 -4.81 2.75
CA GLY A 130 26.83 -6.02 1.93
C GLY A 130 26.36 -7.24 2.71
N GLU A 131 25.95 -7.09 3.98
CA GLU A 131 25.25 -8.14 4.70
C GLU A 131 23.83 -8.32 4.16
N THR A 132 23.32 -9.55 4.28
CA THR A 132 21.91 -9.85 4.01
C THR A 132 21.06 -8.85 4.77
N PRO A 133 20.13 -8.13 4.11
CA PRO A 133 19.25 -7.21 4.81
C PRO A 133 18.61 -7.97 5.99
N GLY A 134 18.65 -7.34 7.16
CA GLY A 134 18.15 -7.90 8.40
C GLY A 134 17.09 -6.99 9.00
N PRO A 135 16.26 -7.51 9.90
CA PRO A 135 15.28 -6.69 10.60
C PRO A 135 16.01 -5.60 11.39
N VAL A 136 15.70 -4.35 11.08
CA VAL A 136 16.10 -3.20 11.90
C VAL A 136 15.14 -3.13 13.07
N GLU A 137 15.65 -2.79 14.25
CA GLU A 137 14.77 -2.51 15.39
C GLU A 137 13.78 -1.42 14.98
N PRO A 138 12.46 -1.64 15.18
CA PRO A 138 11.47 -0.65 14.81
C PRO A 138 11.72 0.65 15.59
N GLU A 139 11.85 1.77 14.87
CA GLU A 139 11.95 3.10 15.49
C GLU A 139 10.64 3.54 16.16
N ALA A 140 9.55 2.81 15.91
CA ALA A 140 8.22 3.08 16.45
C ALA A 140 7.92 2.17 17.65
N MET A 141 7.69 2.80 18.81
CA MET A 141 7.43 2.16 20.10
C MET A 141 5.98 2.41 20.54
N LEU A 142 5.33 1.35 21.00
CA LEU A 142 4.03 1.40 21.66
C LEU A 142 4.23 1.42 23.18
N SER A 143 3.49 2.29 23.86
CA SER A 143 3.40 2.31 25.32
C SER A 143 1.94 2.39 25.74
N GLU A 144 1.56 1.56 26.71
CA GLU A 144 0.24 1.65 27.33
C GLU A 144 0.17 2.90 28.22
N GLN A 145 -0.95 3.61 28.11
CA GLN A 145 -1.28 4.82 28.86
C GLN A 145 -2.65 4.63 29.51
N ALA A 146 -2.99 5.49 30.48
CA ALA A 146 -4.25 5.39 31.21
C ALA A 146 -5.52 5.42 30.33
N GLU A 147 -5.45 6.07 29.15
CA GLU A 147 -6.56 6.24 28.22
C GLU A 147 -6.35 5.51 26.88
N GLY A 148 -5.39 4.57 26.80
CA GLY A 148 -5.15 3.78 25.59
C GLY A 148 -3.68 3.56 25.30
N TRP A 149 -3.29 3.66 24.03
CA TRP A 149 -1.92 3.43 23.59
C TRP A 149 -1.31 4.73 23.05
N ALA A 150 -0.06 5.00 23.43
CA ALA A 150 0.76 6.04 22.82
C ALA A 150 1.79 5.40 21.89
N LEU A 151 1.89 5.96 20.68
CA LEU A 151 2.90 5.61 19.69
C LEU A 151 3.96 6.72 19.65
N ALA A 152 5.22 6.37 19.84
CA ALA A 152 6.34 7.31 19.73
C ALA A 152 7.39 6.75 18.78
N GLY A 153 7.84 7.56 17.82
CA GLY A 153 8.88 7.15 16.87
C GLY A 153 8.85 7.92 15.57
N ARG A 154 9.58 7.41 14.59
CA ARG A 154 9.63 7.95 13.24
C ARG A 154 9.52 6.83 12.22
N CYS A 155 8.95 7.17 11.06
CA CYS A 155 8.95 6.33 9.88
C CYS A 155 9.48 7.14 8.70
N CYS A 156 10.21 6.50 7.79
CA CYS A 156 10.73 7.13 6.58
C CYS A 156 10.27 6.34 5.34
N PHE A 157 10.27 7.02 4.19
CA PHE A 157 9.85 6.47 2.90
C PHE A 157 8.44 5.85 2.92
N VAL A 158 7.52 6.49 3.63
CA VAL A 158 6.11 6.11 3.69
C VAL A 158 5.47 6.28 2.31
N HIS A 159 4.93 5.20 1.76
CA HIS A 159 4.22 5.20 0.48
C HIS A 159 2.71 5.36 0.70
N ALA A 160 2.16 6.48 0.27
CA ALA A 160 0.76 6.79 0.44
C ALA A 160 0.07 6.97 -0.90
N ALA A 161 -1.16 6.48 -1.02
CA ALA A 161 -2.08 7.02 -2.03
C ALA A 161 -2.35 8.51 -1.72
N PRO A 162 -2.74 9.33 -2.72
CA PRO A 162 -3.16 10.70 -2.48
C PRO A 162 -4.28 10.79 -1.43
N ALA A 163 -4.14 11.70 -0.47
CA ALA A 163 -5.12 11.96 0.61
C ALA A 163 -5.53 10.72 1.42
N PRO A 164 -4.61 10.10 2.17
CA PRO A 164 -4.96 8.95 2.99
C PRO A 164 -5.80 9.31 4.22
N GLN A 165 -6.51 8.31 4.76
CA GLN A 165 -7.32 8.46 5.97
C GLN A 165 -6.64 7.93 7.24
N ALA A 166 -5.71 6.99 7.07
CA ALA A 166 -4.89 6.46 8.15
C ALA A 166 -3.55 5.96 7.60
N PHE A 167 -2.61 5.72 8.51
CA PHE A 167 -1.35 5.01 8.30
C PHE A 167 -1.36 3.70 9.07
N VAL A 168 -0.85 2.62 8.49
CA VAL A 168 -0.51 1.40 9.22
C VAL A 168 0.97 1.46 9.58
N VAL A 169 1.29 1.60 10.87
CA VAL A 169 2.65 1.63 11.40
C VAL A 169 2.95 0.33 12.12
N TYR A 170 4.01 -0.36 11.74
CA TYR A 170 4.51 -1.50 12.51
C TYR A 170 5.34 -0.98 13.69
N ALA A 171 4.88 -1.25 14.91
CA ALA A 171 5.48 -0.76 16.14
C ALA A 171 5.62 -1.87 17.18
N THR A 172 6.59 -1.75 18.08
CA THR A 172 6.83 -2.76 19.13
C THR A 172 6.44 -2.25 20.50
N ASP A 173 5.85 -3.12 21.32
CA ASP A 173 5.62 -2.90 22.76
C ASP A 173 6.81 -3.43 23.62
N GLY A 174 7.93 -3.79 22.97
CA GLY A 174 9.08 -4.44 23.60
C GLY A 174 8.96 -5.97 23.69
N GLN A 175 7.82 -6.54 23.30
CA GLN A 175 7.61 -8.00 23.24
C GLN A 175 7.40 -8.48 21.80
N ALA A 176 6.58 -7.75 21.02
CA ALA A 176 6.26 -8.13 19.65
C ALA A 176 6.02 -6.92 18.75
N LEU A 177 6.38 -7.06 17.48
CA LEU A 177 6.01 -6.11 16.44
C LEU A 177 4.53 -6.28 16.08
N ARG A 178 3.77 -5.18 16.07
CA ARG A 178 2.32 -5.17 15.79
C ARG A 178 1.98 -4.10 14.76
N PRO A 179 1.08 -4.40 13.79
CA PRO A 179 0.51 -3.36 12.95
C PRO A 179 -0.41 -2.47 13.81
N THR A 180 -0.20 -1.16 13.73
CA THR A 180 -0.95 -0.14 14.47
C THR A 180 -1.54 0.84 13.48
N VAL A 181 -2.84 1.08 13.57
CA VAL A 181 -3.53 2.05 12.70
C VAL A 181 -3.48 3.42 13.36
N VAL A 182 -2.95 4.40 12.64
CA VAL A 182 -2.81 5.80 13.09
C VAL A 182 -3.63 6.67 12.14
N PRO A 183 -4.77 7.25 12.59
CA PRO A 183 -5.53 8.21 11.79
C PRO A 183 -4.66 9.39 11.33
N VAL A 184 -4.93 9.95 10.15
CA VAL A 184 -4.15 11.10 9.64
C VAL A 184 -4.31 12.36 10.48
N ASP A 185 -5.35 12.44 11.29
CA ASP A 185 -5.65 13.52 12.23
C ASP A 185 -5.24 13.19 13.68
N ALA A 186 -4.49 12.10 13.90
CA ALA A 186 -4.01 11.72 15.22
C ALA A 186 -3.16 12.82 15.85
N ALA A 187 -3.41 13.12 17.13
CA ALA A 187 -2.65 14.11 17.89
C ALA A 187 -1.16 13.76 17.92
N GLY A 188 -0.30 14.73 17.56
CA GLY A 188 1.15 14.55 17.54
C GLY A 188 1.71 13.91 16.26
N LEU A 189 0.86 13.50 15.31
CA LEU A 189 1.32 13.02 14.00
C LEU A 189 1.82 14.20 13.15
N THR A 190 3.04 14.07 12.64
CA THR A 190 3.62 15.03 11.69
C THR A 190 4.10 14.30 10.44
N CYS A 191 3.62 14.72 9.27
CA CYS A 191 4.09 14.22 7.97
C CYS A 191 4.99 15.26 7.31
N THR A 192 6.18 14.84 6.87
CA THR A 192 7.11 15.70 6.12
C THR A 192 7.28 15.14 4.71
N GLU A 193 7.03 15.96 3.70
CA GLU A 193 7.28 15.57 2.31
C GLU A 193 8.78 15.44 2.06
N LEU A 194 9.19 14.31 1.46
CA LEU A 194 10.60 14.03 1.15
C LEU A 194 11.12 14.77 -0.08
N GLY A 195 10.24 15.50 -0.79
CA GLY A 195 10.57 16.19 -2.03
C GLY A 195 10.63 15.25 -3.25
N PRO A 196 11.23 15.70 -4.37
CA PRO A 196 11.22 14.96 -5.63
C PRO A 196 12.05 13.68 -5.56
N ARG A 197 11.54 12.61 -6.18
CA ARG A 197 12.19 11.29 -6.30
C ARG A 197 12.81 11.12 -7.68
N ILE A 198 13.83 10.27 -7.80
CA ILE A 198 14.47 9.96 -9.10
C ILE A 198 13.66 8.98 -9.96
N GLY A 199 12.68 8.29 -9.38
CA GLY A 199 11.78 7.34 -10.01
C GLY A 199 10.67 6.92 -9.04
N LEU A 200 9.72 6.09 -9.51
CA LEU A 200 8.48 5.77 -8.80
C LEU A 200 7.76 7.05 -8.31
N ALA A 201 7.66 8.08 -9.15
CA ALA A 201 7.17 9.38 -8.66
C ALA A 201 5.64 9.49 -8.58
N ALA A 202 4.91 8.48 -9.08
CA ALA A 202 3.52 8.27 -8.71
C ALA A 202 3.37 8.15 -7.18
#